data_AF-A0A2G8T9H3-F1
#
_entry.id   AF-A0A2G8T9H3-F1
#
_cell.length_a   1.000
_cell.length_b   1.000
_cell.length_c   1.000
_cell.angle_alpha   90.00
_cell.angle_beta   90.00
_cell.angle_gamma   90.00
#
_symmetry.space_group_name_H-M   'P 1'
#
loop_
_entity.id
_entity.type
_entity.pdbx_description
1 polymer ?
#
loop_
_entity_poly.entity_id
_entity_poly.type
_entity_poly.pdbx_seq_one_letter_code
_entity_poly.pdbx_strand_id
1 'polypeptide(L)'
;MWKFSYEDATNSAQDTILQLTKEARGQLDESNQSYWDMANGVLRMWITLAGADARIEDKERLQLLVDDMPGVDDEGEGNWRASPVVVLPAS
;
A
#
# COMPACT_ATOMS: atom_id res chain seq x y z
N MET A 1 0.33 -23.68 17.39
CA MET A 1 0.85 -22.30 17.46
C MET A 1 1.46 -22.00 16.11
N TRP A 2 0.80 -21.18 15.29
CA TRP A 2 1.36 -20.78 14.01
C TRP A 2 2.55 -19.87 14.31
N LYS A 3 3.75 -20.25 13.85
CA LYS A 3 4.99 -19.50 14.09
C LYS A 3 5.34 -18.83 12.77
N PHE A 4 4.86 -17.60 12.57
CA PHE A 4 5.27 -16.78 11.42
C PHE A 4 6.65 -16.20 11.71
N SER A 5 7.56 -16.25 10.74
CA SER A 5 8.81 -15.49 10.85
C SER A 5 8.55 -14.01 10.58
N TYR A 6 9.45 -13.15 11.08
CA TYR A 6 9.44 -11.72 10.74
C TYR A 6 9.39 -11.52 9.22
N GLU A 7 10.23 -12.26 8.49
CA GLU A 7 10.32 -12.17 7.03
C GLU A 7 9.01 -12.61 6.35
N ASP A 8 8.34 -13.66 6.83
CA ASP A 8 7.03 -14.06 6.29
C ASP A 8 5.97 -12.98 6.49
N ALA A 9 5.93 -12.37 7.67
CA ALA A 9 5.00 -11.29 7.98
C ALA A 9 5.26 -10.04 7.12
N THR A 10 6.54 -9.67 6.94
CA THR A 10 6.96 -8.52 6.13
C THR A 10 6.67 -8.75 4.65
N ASN A 11 6.99 -9.93 4.12
CA ASN A 11 6.70 -10.27 2.72
C ASN A 11 5.19 -10.34 2.47
N SER A 12 4.43 -10.95 3.39
CA SER A 12 2.97 -11.01 3.28
C SER A 12 2.33 -9.62 3.32
N ALA A 13 2.82 -8.71 4.15
CA ALA A 13 2.34 -7.33 4.21
C ALA A 13 2.61 -6.61 2.89
N GLN A 14 3.85 -6.70 2.39
CA GLN A 14 4.23 -6.11 1.11
C GLN A 14 3.37 -6.62 -0.04
N ASP A 15 3.21 -7.94 -0.17
CA ASP A 15 2.46 -8.55 -1.27
C ASP A 15 0.99 -8.11 -1.24
N THR A 16 0.42 -8.04 -0.04
CA THR A 16 -0.96 -7.59 0.15
C THR A 16 -1.12 -6.12 -0.23
N ILE A 17 -0.23 -5.23 0.23
CA ILE A 17 -0.28 -3.80 -0.12
C ILE A 17 -0.14 -3.63 -1.63
N LEU A 18 0.84 -4.28 -2.26
CA LEU A 18 1.03 -4.24 -3.71
C LEU A 18 -0.19 -4.75 -4.49
N GLN A 19 -0.86 -5.78 -3.99
CA GLN A 19 -2.10 -6.27 -4.59
C GLN A 19 -3.21 -5.22 -4.51
N LEU A 20 -3.42 -4.63 -3.32
CA LEU A 20 -4.42 -3.56 -3.12
C LEU A 20 -4.13 -2.35 -4.01
N THR A 21 -2.86 -1.95 -4.16
CA THR A 21 -2.45 -0.88 -5.09
C THR A 21 -2.82 -1.20 -6.54
N LYS A 22 -2.61 -2.46 -6.98
CA LYS A 22 -2.98 -2.89 -8.34
C LYS A 22 -4.49 -2.88 -8.55
N GLU A 23 -5.25 -3.33 -7.55
CA GLU A 23 -6.71 -3.34 -7.60
C GLU A 23 -7.26 -1.92 -7.66
N ALA A 24 -6.76 -1.00 -6.82
CA ALA A 24 -7.16 0.41 -6.80
C ALA A 24 -6.96 1.10 -8.17
N ARG A 25 -5.86 0.82 -8.88
CA ARG A 25 -5.59 1.40 -10.23
C ARG A 25 -6.67 1.07 -11.27
N GLY A 26 -7.44 0.00 -11.07
CA GLY A 26 -8.51 -0.42 -11.98
C GLY A 26 -9.89 0.12 -11.61
N GLN A 27 -10.02 0.92 -10.56
CA GLN A 27 -11.30 1.32 -9.98
C GLN A 27 -11.60 2.80 -10.19
N LEU A 28 -12.84 3.20 -9.86
CA LEU A 28 -13.25 4.60 -9.83
C LEU A 28 -12.63 5.32 -8.62
N ASP A 29 -12.30 6.60 -8.80
CA ASP A 29 -11.61 7.43 -7.80
C ASP A 29 -12.25 7.36 -6.40
N GLU A 30 -13.60 7.32 -6.31
CA GLU A 30 -14.34 7.26 -5.04
C GLU A 30 -14.09 5.99 -4.21
N SER A 31 -13.62 4.91 -4.83
CA SER A 31 -13.31 3.65 -4.16
C SER A 31 -11.85 3.55 -3.70
N ASN A 32 -10.97 4.42 -4.21
CA ASN A 32 -9.54 4.38 -3.91
C ASN A 32 -9.25 4.61 -2.42
N GLN A 33 -10.06 5.45 -1.76
CA GLN A 33 -9.95 5.65 -0.31
C GLN A 33 -10.13 4.35 0.47
N SER A 34 -11.07 3.49 0.06
CA SER A 34 -11.29 2.20 0.72
C SER A 34 -10.10 1.26 0.55
N TYR A 35 -9.46 1.25 -0.63
CA TYR A 35 -8.25 0.45 -0.84
C TYR A 35 -7.06 0.97 -0.03
N TRP A 36 -6.92 2.29 0.07
CA TRP A 36 -5.90 2.90 0.93
C TRP A 36 -6.12 2.59 2.40
N ASP A 37 -7.36 2.69 2.89
CA ASP A 37 -7.71 2.33 4.27
C ASP A 37 -7.35 0.87 4.57
N MET A 38 -7.60 -0.03 3.61
CA MET A 38 -7.20 -1.44 3.72
C MET A 38 -5.68 -1.59 3.77
N ALA A 39 -4.93 -0.93 2.89
CA ALA A 39 -3.47 -1.02 2.86
C ALA A 39 -2.82 -0.42 4.12
N ASN A 40 -3.34 0.71 4.61
CA ASN A 40 -2.92 1.30 5.88
C ASN A 40 -3.26 0.37 7.06
N GLY A 41 -4.41 -0.32 7.01
CA GLY A 41 -4.75 -1.39 7.94
C GLY A 41 -3.72 -2.53 7.96
N VAL A 42 -3.27 -2.98 6.77
CA VAL A 42 -2.21 -4.00 6.64
C VAL A 42 -0.90 -3.51 7.25
N LEU A 43 -0.48 -2.27 6.97
CA LEU A 43 0.72 -1.68 7.55
C LEU A 43 0.64 -1.63 9.09
N ARG A 44 -0.47 -1.16 9.65
CA ARG A 44 -0.68 -1.11 11.11
C ARG A 44 -0.65 -2.51 11.74
N MET A 45 -1.27 -3.49 11.08
CA MET A 45 -1.23 -4.88 11.51
C MET A 45 0.20 -5.43 11.49
N TRP A 46 0.97 -5.16 10.43
CA TRP A 46 2.38 -5.55 10.36
C TRP A 46 3.21 -4.90 11.48
N ILE A 47 3.06 -3.60 11.74
CA ILE A 47 3.74 -2.90 12.85
C ILE A 47 3.41 -3.58 14.19
N THR A 48 2.14 -3.95 14.39
CA THR A 48 1.69 -4.63 15.61
C THR A 48 2.29 -6.03 15.75
N LEU A 49 2.40 -6.77 14.65
CA LEU A 49 2.95 -8.13 14.64
C LEU A 49 4.47 -8.16 14.76
N ALA A 50 5.17 -7.28 14.06
CA ALA A 50 6.62 -7.15 14.11
C ALA A 50 7.10 -6.63 15.48
N GLY A 51 6.33 -5.74 16.11
CA GLY A 51 6.60 -5.27 17.46
C GLY A 51 8.01 -4.71 17.62
N ALA A 52 8.77 -5.24 18.58
CA ALA A 52 10.14 -4.80 18.86
C ALA A 52 11.15 -5.19 17.77
N ASP A 53 10.82 -6.14 16.91
CA ASP A 53 11.69 -6.60 15.82
C ASP A 53 11.50 -5.78 14.53
N ALA A 54 10.57 -4.82 14.52
CA ALA A 54 10.29 -3.96 13.37
C ALA A 54 11.53 -3.13 12.99
N ARG A 55 12.12 -3.45 11.84
CA ARG A 55 13.21 -2.66 11.27
C ARG A 55 12.64 -1.38 10.67
N ILE A 56 13.38 -0.29 10.82
CA ILE A 56 12.94 1.04 10.35
C ILE A 56 12.83 1.02 8.83
N GLU A 57 13.80 0.41 8.15
CA GLU A 57 13.87 0.34 6.70
C GLU A 57 12.67 -0.42 6.11
N ASP A 58 12.24 -1.51 6.75
CA ASP A 58 11.06 -2.26 6.31
C ASP A 58 9.77 -1.47 6.52
N LYS A 59 9.68 -0.73 7.65
CA LYS A 59 8.55 0.15 7.91
C LYS A 59 8.45 1.27 6.87
N GLU A 60 9.56 1.95 6.60
CA GLU A 60 9.63 3.03 5.60
C GLU A 60 9.26 2.51 4.21
N ARG A 61 9.77 1.32 3.85
CA ARG A 61 9.46 0.68 2.58
C ARG A 61 7.97 0.34 2.45
N LEU A 62 7.34 -0.21 3.49
CA LEU A 62 5.91 -0.51 3.46
C LEU A 62 5.06 0.77 3.46
N GLN A 63 5.48 1.82 4.18
CA GLN A 63 4.82 3.12 4.17
C GLN A 63 4.83 3.74 2.76
N LEU A 64 5.98 3.73 2.07
CA LEU A 64 6.09 4.23 0.69
C LEU A 64 5.14 3.51 -0.27
N LEU A 65 4.84 2.22 -0.05
CA LEU A 65 3.87 1.49 -0.88
C LEU A 65 2.43 1.93 -0.63
N VAL A 66 2.10 2.30 0.60
CA VAL A 66 0.78 2.86 0.96
C VAL A 66 0.65 4.28 0.40
N ASP A 67 1.72 5.08 0.50
CA ASP A 67 1.74 6.46 0.02
C ASP A 67 1.68 6.55 -1.52
N ASP A 68 2.18 5.56 -2.26
CA ASP A 68 2.09 5.49 -3.73
C ASP A 68 0.73 4.97 -4.24
N MET A 69 -0.26 4.76 -3.35
CA MET A 69 -1.59 4.31 -3.78
C MET A 69 -2.31 5.42 -4.55
N PRO A 70 -2.99 5.07 -5.66
CA PRO A 70 -3.67 6.06 -6.49
C PRO A 70 -4.85 6.69 -5.75
N GLY A 71 -5.07 7.98 -5.94
CA GLY A 71 -6.30 8.66 -5.52
C GLY A 71 -6.40 8.98 -4.03
N VAL A 72 -5.27 9.13 -3.34
CA VAL A 72 -5.20 9.64 -1.97
C VAL A 72 -4.14 10.73 -1.92
N ASP A 73 -4.50 11.94 -1.49
CA ASP A 73 -3.50 12.98 -1.23
C ASP A 73 -2.77 12.75 0.11
N ASP A 74 -1.75 13.55 0.42
CA ASP A 74 -0.95 13.44 1.64
C ASP A 74 -1.81 13.53 2.94
N GLU A 75 -3.08 13.94 2.84
CA GLU A 75 -4.02 14.10 3.95
C GLU A 75 -5.08 12.98 4.04
N GLY A 76 -5.08 12.01 3.13
CA GLY A 76 -6.09 10.95 3.13
C GLY A 76 -7.42 11.37 2.49
N GLU A 77 -7.46 12.50 1.78
CA GLU A 77 -8.63 12.95 1.05
C GLU A 77 -8.49 12.58 -0.43
N GLY A 78 -9.46 11.80 -0.92
CA GLY A 78 -9.48 11.36 -2.30
C GLY A 78 -9.69 12.52 -3.25
N ASN A 79 -8.59 13.01 -3.83
CA ASN A 79 -8.60 13.91 -4.96
C ASN A 79 -7.42 13.59 -5.87
N TRP A 80 -7.49 14.10 -7.10
CA TRP A 80 -6.52 13.97 -8.20
C TRP A 80 -6.80 12.78 -9.14
N ARG A 81 -7.55 13.13 -10.20
CA ARG A 81 -7.61 12.46 -11.50
C ARG A 81 -6.27 11.84 -11.87
N ALA A 82 -6.32 10.66 -12.48
CA ALA A 82 -5.20 10.10 -13.25
C ALA A 82 -4.57 11.20 -14.11
N SER A 83 -3.39 11.68 -13.71
CA SER A 83 -2.55 12.45 -14.62
C SER A 83 -2.25 11.50 -15.77
N PRO A 84 -2.61 11.84 -17.02
CA PRO A 84 -2.30 11.00 -18.15
C PRO A 84 -0.78 10.98 -18.25
N VAL A 85 -0.15 9.95 -17.68
CA VAL A 85 1.17 9.54 -18.12
C VAL A 85 1.00 9.36 -19.62
N VAL A 86 1.63 10.27 -20.37
CA VAL A 86 1.61 10.29 -21.82
C VAL A 86 2.02 8.90 -22.29
N VAL A 87 1.04 8.10 -22.73
CA VAL A 87 1.30 6.88 -23.47
C VAL A 87 1.80 7.36 -24.82
N LEU A 88 3.13 7.48 -24.96
CA LEU A 88 3.71 7.68 -26.27
C LEU A 88 3.36 6.44 -27.11
N PRO A 89 2.71 6.60 -28.27
CA PRO A 89 2.44 5.47 -29.15
C PRO A 89 3.76 4.81 -29.54
N ALA A 90 3.81 3.47 -29.47
CA ALA A 90 4.94 2.72 -29.99
C ALA A 90 5.03 2.98 -31.50
N SER A 91 6.16 3.55 -31.93
CA SER A 91 6.53 3.70 -33.34
C SER A 91 6.73 2.35 -34.03
#